data_AF-A0A817U1V3-F1
#
_entry.id   AF-A0A817U1V3-F1
#
_cell.length_a   1.000
_cell.length_b   1.000
_cell.length_c   1.000
_cell.angle_alpha   90.00
_cell.angle_beta   90.00
_cell.angle_gamma   90.00
#
_symmetry.space_group_name_H-M   'P 1'
#
loop_
_entity.id
_entity.type
_entity.pdbx_description
1 polymer ?
#
loop_
_entity_poly.entity_id
_entity_poly.type
_entity_poly.pdbx_seq_one_letter_code
_entity_poly.pdbx_strand_id
1 'polypeptide(L)'
;MLTGEISMTNGNAFVNNYSVIKQLDSVHQNLGYCPQFDALDSLLTAREHLYFYARLRGIKRKNIPFITERLLKRLGLTLWADRPVKQYSSGNKRKLSTAVSLIGNPPIVFMGEATS
;
A
#
# COMPACT_ATOMS: atom_id res chain seq x y z
N MET A 1 -9.40 -12.27 -7.90
CA MET A 1 -8.85 -13.64 -7.77
C MET A 1 -7.52 -13.65 -7.03
N LEU A 2 -6.42 -13.08 -7.57
CA LEU A 2 -5.11 -13.11 -6.90
C LEU A 2 -5.00 -12.26 -5.62
N THR A 3 -5.78 -11.18 -5.54
CA THR A 3 -5.93 -10.33 -4.34
C THR A 3 -6.87 -10.93 -3.29
N GLY A 4 -7.60 -12.00 -3.63
CA GLY A 4 -8.68 -12.57 -2.81
C GLY A 4 -10.04 -11.87 -2.93
N GLU A 5 -10.16 -10.78 -3.69
CA GLU A 5 -11.41 -10.00 -3.82
C GLU A 5 -12.52 -10.71 -4.63
N ILE A 6 -12.16 -11.69 -5.44
CA ILE A 6 -13.09 -12.49 -6.25
C ILE A 6 -12.70 -13.94 -6.07
N SER A 7 -13.66 -14.78 -5.69
CA SER A 7 -13.49 -16.22 -5.55
C SER A 7 -13.08 -16.87 -6.87
N MET A 8 -12.17 -17.84 -6.83
CA MET A 8 -11.81 -18.62 -8.02
C MET A 8 -12.89 -19.67 -8.32
N THR A 9 -13.26 -19.79 -9.58
CA THR A 9 -14.23 -20.80 -10.06
C THR A 9 -13.59 -22.19 -10.07
N ASN A 10 -12.36 -22.31 -10.57
CA ASN A 10 -11.58 -23.55 -10.62
C ASN A 10 -10.07 -23.24 -10.52
N GLY A 11 -9.27 -24.26 -10.18
CA GLY A 11 -7.81 -24.15 -10.09
C GLY A 11 -7.31 -23.60 -8.76
N ASN A 12 -6.00 -23.34 -8.67
CA ASN A 12 -5.37 -22.74 -7.51
C ASN A 12 -4.22 -21.82 -7.95
N ALA A 13 -4.02 -20.73 -7.23
CA ALA A 13 -2.95 -19.77 -7.44
C ALA A 13 -2.08 -19.68 -6.18
N PHE A 14 -0.80 -19.40 -6.36
CA PHE A 14 0.17 -19.33 -5.28
C PHE A 14 0.92 -18.00 -5.29
N VAL A 15 0.97 -17.32 -4.14
CA VAL A 15 1.74 -16.09 -3.93
C VAL A 15 2.76 -16.38 -2.84
N ASN A 16 4.04 -16.29 -3.17
CA ASN A 16 5.14 -16.68 -2.28
C ASN A 16 4.94 -18.09 -1.68
N ASN A 17 4.58 -19.07 -2.52
CA ASN A 17 4.22 -20.46 -2.16
C ASN A 17 2.99 -20.64 -1.27
N TYR A 18 2.26 -19.57 -0.92
CA TYR A 18 0.99 -19.66 -0.21
C TYR A 18 -0.18 -19.76 -1.17
N SER A 19 -1.07 -20.74 -0.94
CA SER A 19 -2.28 -20.88 -1.74
C SER A 19 -3.26 -19.74 -1.46
N VAL A 20 -3.74 -19.09 -2.52
CA VAL A 20 -4.74 -18.02 -2.44
C VAL A 20 -6.09 -18.54 -1.92
N ILE A 21 -6.37 -19.84 -2.03
CA ILE A 21 -7.58 -20.47 -1.49
C ILE A 21 -7.42 -20.83 0.00
N LYS A 22 -6.32 -21.49 0.36
CA LYS A 22 -6.16 -22.09 1.70
C LYS A 22 -5.51 -21.15 2.72
N GLN A 23 -4.70 -20.20 2.28
CA GLN A 23 -3.75 -19.44 3.11
C GLN A 23 -3.82 -17.95 2.77
N LEU A 24 -5.03 -17.42 2.69
CA LEU A 24 -5.31 -16.07 2.21
C LEU A 24 -4.68 -14.98 3.09
N ASP A 25 -4.66 -15.17 4.41
CA ASP A 25 -4.00 -14.26 5.36
C ASP A 25 -2.48 -14.16 5.10
N SER A 26 -1.82 -15.29 4.87
CA SER A 26 -0.39 -15.34 4.54
C SER A 26 -0.12 -14.67 3.19
N VAL A 27 -1.01 -14.84 2.21
CA VAL A 27 -0.93 -14.13 0.93
C VAL A 27 -1.01 -12.62 1.16
N HIS A 28 -1.99 -12.13 1.94
CA HIS A 28 -2.17 -10.70 2.21
C HIS A 28 -0.98 -10.05 2.92
N GLN A 29 -0.34 -10.77 3.84
CA GLN A 29 0.88 -10.29 4.51
C GLN A 29 2.06 -10.14 3.55
N ASN A 30 2.12 -10.98 2.51
CA ASN A 30 3.15 -10.98 1.49
C ASN A 30 2.80 -10.08 0.28
N LEU A 31 1.61 -9.49 0.27
CA LEU A 31 1.12 -8.68 -0.83
C LEU A 31 1.09 -7.20 -0.46
N GLY A 32 1.62 -6.35 -1.33
CA GLY A 32 1.29 -4.93 -1.38
C GLY A 32 0.22 -4.69 -2.43
N TYR A 33 -0.82 -3.92 -2.12
CA TYR A 33 -1.88 -3.62 -3.07
C TYR A 33 -2.08 -2.11 -3.17
N CYS A 34 -2.05 -1.59 -4.40
CA CYS A 34 -2.41 -0.22 -4.72
C CYS A 34 -3.69 -0.23 -5.58
N PRO A 35 -4.86 0.13 -5.04
CA PRO A 35 -6.10 0.17 -5.80
C PRO A 35 -6.02 1.18 -6.96
N GLN A 36 -6.85 0.97 -7.99
CA GLN A 36 -6.91 1.81 -9.19
C GLN A 36 -7.46 3.21 -8.87
N PHE A 37 -8.43 3.29 -7.96
CA PHE A 37 -8.92 4.53 -7.36
C PHE A 37 -8.15 4.85 -6.08
N ASP A 38 -7.78 6.11 -5.87
CA ASP A 38 -7.11 6.57 -4.67
C ASP A 38 -8.01 6.30 -3.45
N ALA A 39 -7.76 5.20 -2.74
CA ALA A 39 -8.36 4.91 -1.42
C ALA A 39 -7.77 5.84 -0.33
N LEU A 40 -7.37 7.05 -0.72
CA LEU A 40 -6.76 8.04 0.14
C LEU A 40 -7.84 8.93 0.73
N ASP A 41 -7.81 9.11 2.04
CA ASP A 41 -8.66 10.07 2.72
C ASP A 41 -8.19 11.48 2.42
N SER A 42 -9.05 12.29 1.80
CA SER A 42 -8.71 13.65 1.40
C SER A 42 -8.35 14.60 2.57
N LEU A 43 -8.76 14.26 3.80
CA LEU A 43 -8.54 15.07 4.99
C LEU A 43 -7.22 14.75 5.69
N LEU A 44 -6.71 13.52 5.52
CA LEU A 44 -5.45 13.10 6.14
C LEU A 44 -4.24 13.57 5.34
N THR A 45 -3.11 13.72 6.03
CA THR A 45 -1.79 13.99 5.45
C THR A 45 -1.11 12.70 4.96
N ALA A 46 -0.03 12.80 4.19
CA ALA A 46 0.72 11.61 3.78
C ALA A 46 1.37 10.88 4.98
N ARG A 47 1.87 11.61 5.99
CA ARG A 47 2.41 10.95 7.20
C ARG A 47 1.35 10.16 7.95
N GLU A 48 0.15 10.71 8.08
CA GLU A 48 -0.97 10.03 8.75
C GLU A 48 -1.42 8.79 8.00
N HIS A 49 -1.51 8.85 6.66
CA HIS A 49 -1.78 7.66 5.85
C HIS A 49 -0.74 6.57 6.06
N LEU A 50 0.55 6.92 5.90
CA LEU A 50 1.63 5.96 6.04
C LEU A 50 1.68 5.37 7.45
N TYR A 51 1.40 6.19 8.46
CA TYR A 51 1.29 5.73 9.83
C TYR A 51 0.12 4.76 10.02
N PHE A 52 -1.07 5.12 9.54
CA PHE A 52 -2.29 4.31 9.63
C PHE A 52 -2.10 2.93 8.98
N TYR A 53 -1.66 2.89 7.72
CA TYR A 53 -1.42 1.64 7.01
C TYR A 53 -0.26 0.83 7.62
N ALA A 54 0.79 1.47 8.12
CA ALA A 54 1.86 0.76 8.83
C ALA A 54 1.36 0.08 10.12
N ARG A 55 0.42 0.71 10.84
CA ARG A 55 -0.22 0.12 12.01
C ARG A 55 -1.10 -1.06 11.64
N LEU A 56 -1.89 -0.96 10.56
CA LEU A 56 -2.69 -2.08 10.06
C LEU A 56 -1.84 -3.27 9.64
N ARG A 57 -0.65 -3.03 9.07
CA ARG A 57 0.33 -4.08 8.72
C ARG A 57 1.10 -4.65 9.92
N GLY A 58 0.79 -4.23 11.14
CA GLY A 58 1.43 -4.74 12.36
C GLY A 58 2.86 -4.24 12.59
N ILE A 59 3.29 -3.16 11.92
CA ILE A 59 4.64 -2.63 12.10
C ILE A 59 4.76 -1.98 13.49
N LYS A 60 5.82 -2.32 14.23
CA LYS A 60 6.10 -1.78 15.56
C LYS A 60 6.17 -0.25 15.50
N ARG A 61 5.44 0.45 16.38
CA ARG A 61 5.30 1.92 16.41
C ARG A 61 6.64 2.66 16.33
N LYS A 62 7.67 2.15 16.99
CA LYS A 62 9.03 2.72 16.98
C LYS A 62 9.70 2.76 15.60
N ASN A 63 9.32 1.85 14.68
CA ASN A 63 9.90 1.76 13.34
C ASN A 63 9.14 2.62 12.32
N ILE A 64 7.90 3.02 12.63
CA ILE A 64 7.02 3.71 11.67
C ILE A 64 7.62 5.04 11.22
N PRO A 65 8.13 5.94 12.09
CA PRO A 65 8.70 7.21 11.65
C PRO A 65 9.82 7.03 10.62
N PHE A 66 10.73 6.09 10.86
CA PHE A 66 11.82 5.78 9.94
C PHE A 66 11.33 5.29 8.57
N ILE A 67 10.34 4.38 8.56
CA ILE A 67 9.77 3.83 7.32
C ILE A 67 9.03 4.91 6.55
N THR A 68 8.23 5.73 7.24
CA THR A 68 7.49 6.86 6.69
C THR A 68 8.43 7.86 6.01
N GLU A 69 9.47 8.34 6.69
CA GLU A 69 10.44 9.27 6.08
C GLU A 69 11.13 8.67 4.87
N ARG A 70 11.50 7.38 4.95
CA ARG A 70 12.17 6.69 3.85
C ARG A 70 11.29 6.59 2.60
N LEU A 71 10.00 6.28 2.77
CA LEU A 71 9.04 6.20 1.65
C LEU A 71 8.75 7.58 1.06
N LEU A 72 8.51 8.58 1.91
CA LEU A 72 8.27 9.96 1.48
C LEU A 72 9.46 10.51 0.68
N LYS A 73 10.69 10.26 1.14
CA LYS A 73 11.91 10.69 0.44
C LYS A 73 12.08 9.98 -0.89
N ARG A 74 11.91 8.64 -0.93
CA ARG A 74 12.04 7.84 -2.16
C ARG A 74 11.05 8.25 -3.25
N LEU A 75 9.86 8.70 -2.87
CA LEU A 75 8.80 9.06 -3.81
C LEU A 75 8.68 10.58 -4.03
N GLY A 76 9.59 11.38 -3.45
CA GLY A 76 9.61 12.83 -3.63
C GLY A 76 8.40 13.55 -3.01
N LEU A 77 7.84 13.01 -1.92
CA LEU A 77 6.66 13.56 -1.22
C LEU A 77 7.01 14.33 0.06
N THR A 78 8.29 14.45 0.42
CA THR A 78 8.73 15.09 1.68
C THR A 78 8.16 16.51 1.87
N LEU A 79 8.10 17.33 0.81
CA LEU A 79 7.56 18.71 0.88
C LEU A 79 6.04 18.77 1.07
N TRP A 80 5.34 17.68 0.74
CA TRP A 80 3.89 17.57 0.82
C TRP A 80 3.44 16.79 2.07
N ALA A 81 4.39 16.17 2.79
CA ALA A 81 4.15 15.15 3.80
C ALA A 81 3.11 15.52 4.87
N ASP A 82 3.07 16.80 5.26
CA ASP A 82 2.23 17.36 6.32
C ASP A 82 1.04 18.18 5.77
N ARG A 83 0.77 18.10 4.46
CA ARG A 83 -0.39 18.73 3.83
C ARG A 83 -1.51 17.70 3.62
N PRO A 84 -2.79 18.08 3.81
CA PRO A 84 -3.90 17.20 3.51
C PRO A 84 -3.91 16.76 2.04
N VAL A 85 -4.26 15.49 1.80
CA VAL A 85 -4.26 14.88 0.45
C VAL A 85 -5.20 15.58 -0.53
N LYS A 86 -6.24 16.28 -0.07
CA LYS A 86 -7.08 17.12 -0.93
C LYS A 86 -6.31 18.18 -1.73
N GLN A 87 -5.13 18.60 -1.24
CA GLN A 87 -4.28 19.58 -1.90
C GLN A 87 -3.31 18.95 -2.92
N TYR A 88 -3.30 17.63 -3.04
CA TYR A 88 -2.36 16.92 -3.90
C TYR A 88 -2.86 16.92 -5.34
N SER A 89 -1.93 17.10 -6.28
CA SER A 89 -2.19 16.75 -7.68
C SER A 89 -2.46 15.26 -7.81
N SER A 90 -3.13 14.84 -8.88
CA SER A 90 -3.34 13.42 -9.22
C SER A 90 -2.03 12.61 -9.17
N GLY A 91 -0.93 13.18 -9.69
CA GLY A 91 0.39 12.54 -9.64
C GLY A 91 0.93 12.35 -8.22
N ASN A 92 0.73 13.32 -7.33
CA ASN A 92 1.15 13.19 -5.92
C ASN A 92 0.26 12.21 -5.15
N LYS A 93 -1.03 12.12 -5.47
CA LYS A 93 -1.92 11.09 -4.93
C LYS A 93 -1.46 9.70 -5.37
N ARG A 94 -1.17 9.50 -6.66
CA ARG A 94 -0.61 8.23 -7.15
C ARG A 94 0.70 7.85 -6.46
N LYS A 95 1.62 8.81 -6.27
CA LYS A 95 2.85 8.58 -5.49
C LYS A 95 2.55 8.13 -4.06
N LEU A 96 1.55 8.73 -3.40
CA LEU A 96 1.17 8.33 -2.04
C LEU A 96 0.53 6.94 -2.02
N SER A 97 -0.33 6.63 -2.98
CA SER A 97 -0.93 5.29 -3.15
C SER A 97 0.17 4.22 -3.36
N THR A 98 1.19 4.53 -4.17
CA THR A 98 2.40 3.69 -4.30
C THR A 98 3.20 3.59 -3.00
N ALA A 99 3.31 4.67 -2.22
CA ALA A 99 3.97 4.63 -0.92
C ALA A 99 3.27 3.67 0.04
N VAL A 100 1.93 3.68 0.05
CA VAL A 100 1.09 2.81 0.89
C VAL A 100 1.28 1.34 0.52
N SER A 101 1.31 1.00 -0.77
CA SER A 101 1.50 -0.39 -1.21
C SER A 101 2.89 -0.96 -0.89
N LEU A 102 3.89 -0.11 -0.71
CA LEU A 102 5.26 -0.48 -0.33
C LEU A 102 5.46 -0.61 1.20
N ILE A 103 4.47 -0.23 2.02
CA ILE A 103 4.54 -0.38 3.47
C ILE A 103 4.68 -1.86 3.85
N GLY A 104 5.59 -2.14 4.77
CA GLY A 104 5.87 -3.51 5.23
C GLY A 104 6.81 -4.29 4.31
N ASN A 105 7.34 -3.65 3.25
CA ASN A 105 8.27 -4.26 2.29
C ASN A 105 7.78 -5.62 1.77
N PRO A 106 6.57 -5.67 1.18
CA PRO A 106 6.02 -6.92 0.67
C PRO A 106 6.88 -7.46 -0.48
N PRO A 107 7.06 -8.78 -0.61
CA PRO A 107 7.81 -9.38 -1.71
C PRO A 107 7.15 -9.16 -3.08
N ILE A 108 5.82 -8.98 -3.12
CA ILE A 108 5.06 -8.77 -4.36
C ILE A 108 4.13 -7.57 -4.17
N VAL A 109 4.11 -6.67 -5.16
CA VAL A 109 3.18 -5.52 -5.20
C VAL A 109 2.34 -5.59 -6.46
N PHE A 110 1.01 -5.60 -6.31
CA PHE A 110 0.08 -5.39 -7.42
C PHE A 110 -0.25 -3.91 -7.55
N MET A 111 -0.05 -3.36 -8.74
CA MET A 111 -0.31 -1.97 -9.08
C MET A 111 -1.31 -1.94 -10.23
N GLY A 112 -2.55 -1.47 -9.96
CA GLY A 112 -3.62 -1.49 -10.95
C GLY A 112 -3.30 -0.65 -12.20
N GLU A 113 -2.63 0.48 -12.03
CA GLU A 113 -2.09 1.32 -13.12
C GLU A 113 -0.79 1.99 -12.64
N ALA A 114 0.32 1.79 -13.35
CA ALA A 114 1.62 2.35 -12.97
C ALA A 114 1.82 3.80 -13.45
N THR A 115 1.20 4.17 -14.58
CA THR A 115 1.27 5.50 -15.22
C THR A 115 0.05 5.71 -16.11
N SER A 116 -0.47 6.94 -16.16
CA SER A 116 -1.30 7.45 -17.27
C SER A 116 -0.47 8.42 -18.09
#